data_AF-A0A381T2Q7-F1
#
_entry.id   AF-A0A381T2Q7-F1
#
_cell.length_a   1.000
_cell.length_b   1.000
_cell.length_c   1.000
_cell.angle_alpha   90.00
_cell.angle_beta   90.00
_cell.angle_gamma   90.00
#
_symmetry.space_group_name_H-M   'P 1'
#
loop_
_entity.id
_entity.type
_entity.pdbx_description
1 polymer ?
#
loop_
_entity_poly.entity_id
_entity_poly.type
_entity_poly.pdbx_seq_one_letter_code
_entity_poly.pdbx_strand_id
1 'polypeptide(L)' 'MSHLNVPDSSKLSTATGQLGPVCAITGKALTFAEAIVLDNRYVCWEAYVEFTGADSATDGRETTQLDLD' A
#
# COMPACT_ATOMS: atom_id res chain seq x y z
N MET A 1 14.54 28.33 16.31
CA MET A 1 14.02 26.99 16.63
C MET A 1 13.37 26.46 15.38
N SER A 2 14.02 25.53 14.69
CA SER A 2 13.49 24.87 13.50
C SER A 2 12.20 24.15 13.89
N HIS A 3 11.09 24.50 13.25
CA HIS A 3 9.86 23.72 13.31
C HIS A 3 10.16 22.34 12.73
N LEU A 4 10.45 21.36 13.59
CA LEU A 4 10.47 19.96 13.18
C LEU A 4 9.05 19.59 12.76
N ASN A 5 8.85 19.36 11.47
CA ASN A 5 7.63 18.80 10.93
C ASN A 5 7.56 17.32 11.33
N VAL A 6 7.15 17.07 12.58
CA VAL A 6 7.00 15.71 13.10
C VAL A 6 5.86 15.05 12.32
N PRO A 7 6.09 13.87 11.72
CA PRO A 7 5.03 13.15 11.03
C PRO A 7 3.92 12.79 12.02
N ASP A 8 2.67 12.91 11.57
CA ASP A 8 1.49 12.54 12.34
C ASP A 8 1.52 11.05 12.69
N SER A 9 1.70 10.74 13.97
CA SER A 9 1.86 9.37 14.47
C SER A 9 0.61 8.52 14.28
N SER A 10 -0.58 9.14 14.17
CA SER A 10 -1.82 8.40 13.94
C SER A 10 -1.87 7.76 12.55
N LYS A 11 -1.03 8.21 11.62
CA LYS A 11 -0.90 7.68 10.26
C LYS A 11 0.18 6.62 10.13
N LEU A 12 0.82 6.24 11.24
CA LEU A 12 1.92 5.31 11.29
C LEU A 12 1.59 4.10 12.16
N SER A 13 2.22 2.97 11.85
CA SER A 13 2.09 1.70 12.55
C SER A 13 3.47 1.07 12.74
N THR A 14 3.63 0.33 13.83
CA THR A 14 4.80 -0.51 14.13
C THR A 14 4.43 -1.99 14.22
N ALA A 15 3.21 -2.37 13.80
CA ALA A 15 2.64 -3.69 13.99
C ALA A 15 3.45 -4.83 13.33
N THR A 16 4.26 -4.52 12.32
CA THR A 16 5.12 -5.47 11.60
C THR A 16 6.56 -5.50 12.11
N GLY A 17 6.84 -4.84 13.25
CA GLY A 17 8.19 -4.71 13.80
C GLY A 17 9.07 -3.68 13.08
N GLN A 18 8.57 -3.08 11.99
CA GLN A 18 9.15 -1.94 11.30
C GLN A 18 8.12 -0.80 11.26
N LEU A 19 8.60 0.44 11.17
CA LEU A 19 7.72 1.58 10.94
C LEU A 19 7.11 1.47 9.53
N GLY A 20 5.80 1.60 9.45
CA GLY A 20 5.08 1.67 8.19
C GLY A 20 3.80 2.50 8.33
N PRO A 21 3.13 2.85 7.24
CA PRO A 21 1.93 3.67 7.30
C PRO A 21 0.69 2.85 7.67
N VAL A 22 -0.36 3.56 8.06
CA VAL A 22 -1.72 3.02 8.16
C VAL A 22 -2.46 3.37 6.88
N CYS A 23 -3.19 2.41 6.31
CA CYS A 23 -4.09 2.67 5.20
C CYS A 23 -5.15 3.71 5.61
N ALA A 24 -5.20 4.83 4.89
CA ALA A 24 -6.12 5.93 5.20
C ALA A 24 -7.61 5.58 4.98
N ILE A 25 -7.91 4.45 4.33
CA ILE A 25 -9.28 4.03 4.01
C ILE A 25 -9.69 2.86 4.92
N THR A 26 -8.88 1.79 4.98
CA THR A 26 -9.25 0.55 5.68
C THR A 26 -8.72 0.49 7.12
N GLY A 27 -7.78 1.36 7.51
CA GLY A 27 -7.12 1.31 8.81
C GLY A 27 -6.11 0.16 8.96
N LYS A 28 -5.88 -0.63 7.91
CA LYS A 28 -4.88 -1.72 7.91
C LYS A 28 -3.47 -1.16 8.11
N ALA A 29 -2.69 -1.77 8.98
CA ALA A 29 -1.26 -1.50 9.09
C ALA A 29 -0.53 -2.04 7.85
N LEU A 30 0.33 -1.22 7.25
CA LEU A 30 1.10 -1.57 6.05
C LEU A 30 2.59 -1.46 6.33
N THR A 31 3.39 -2.23 5.59
CA THR A 31 4.79 -1.89 5.37
C THR A 31 4.91 -0.76 4.34
N PHE A 32 6.03 -0.04 4.30
CA PHE A 32 6.27 0.95 3.25
C PHE A 32 6.30 0.35 1.84
N ALA A 33 6.62 -0.94 1.71
CA ALA A 33 6.61 -1.65 0.42
C ALA A 33 5.19 -1.92 -0.10
N GLU A 34 4.22 -2.10 0.80
CA GLU A 34 2.80 -2.34 0.44
C GLU A 34 2.01 -1.04 0.23
N ALA A 35 2.53 0.08 0.72
CA ALA A 35 1.82 1.35 0.73
C ALA A 35 1.85 2.04 -0.63
N ILE A 36 0.68 2.34 -1.17
CA ILE A 36 0.51 3.09 -2.41
C ILE A 36 0.17 4.54 -2.08
N VAL A 37 0.82 5.49 -2.73
CA VAL A 37 0.51 6.92 -2.55
C VAL A 37 -0.64 7.31 -3.47
N LEU A 38 -1.75 7.76 -2.88
CA LEU A 38 -2.95 8.23 -3.59
C LEU A 38 -3.42 9.55 -2.98
N ASP A 39 -3.37 10.64 -3.74
CA ASP A 39 -3.75 12.00 -3.32
C ASP A 39 -3.24 12.37 -1.92
N ASN A 40 -1.91 12.30 -1.74
CA ASN A 40 -1.20 12.61 -0.48
C ASN A 40 -1.57 11.70 0.72
N ARG A 41 -2.15 10.53 0.46
CA ARG A 41 -2.46 9.51 1.48
C ARG A 41 -1.75 8.19 1.14
N TYR A 42 -1.47 7.39 2.16
CA TYR A 42 -1.06 6.00 1.98
C TYR A 42 -2.29 5.11 2.01
N VAL A 43 -2.44 4.25 1.00
CA VAL A 43 -3.56 3.31 0.88
C VAL A 43 -3.05 1.89 0.58
N CYS A 44 -3.83 0.89 0.98
CA CYS A 44 -3.57 -0.50 0.63
C CYS A 44 -4.04 -0.81 -0.80
N TRP A 45 -3.55 -1.89 -1.41
CA TRP A 45 -3.92 -2.30 -2.77
C TRP A 45 -5.43 -2.41 -2.97
N GLU A 46 -6.13 -3.02 -2.03
CA GLU A 46 -7.57 -3.23 -2.10
C GLU A 46 -8.32 -1.89 -2.20
N ALA A 47 -7.93 -0.92 -1.37
CA ALA A 47 -8.51 0.41 -1.37
C ALA A 47 -8.10 1.24 -2.61
N TYR A 48 -6.90 1.02 -3.12
CA TYR A 48 -6.43 1.64 -4.36
C TYR A 48 -7.28 1.19 -5.56
N VAL A 49 -7.49 -0.13 -5.72
CA VAL A 49 -8.33 -0.70 -6.78
C VAL A 49 -9.77 -0.20 -6.67
N GLU A 50 -10.36 -0.24 -5.48
CA GLU A 50 -11.73 0.22 -5.25
C GLU A 50 -11.91 1.70 -5.61
N PHE A 51 -10.95 2.55 -5.25
CA PHE A 51 -11.04 3.99 -5.49
C PHE A 51 -10.74 4.40 -6.93
N THR A 52 -9.81 3.70 -7.59
CA THR A 52 -9.32 4.10 -8.93
C THR A 52 -9.92 3.31 -10.08
N GLY A 53 -10.51 2.14 -9.79
CA GLY A 53 -10.86 1.16 -10.82
C GLY A 53 -9.64 0.58 -11.54
N ALA A 54 -8.45 0.70 -10.95
CA ALA A 54 -7.23 0.16 -11.54
C ALA A 54 -7.32 -1.35 -11.71
N ASP A 55 -6.87 -1.82 -12.87
CA ASP A 55 -6.71 -3.22 -13.19
C ASP A 55 -5.31 -3.46 -13.75
N SER A 56 -4.95 -4.72 -13.94
CA SER A 56 -3.70 -5.12 -14.57
C SER A 56 -3.51 -4.43 -15.92
N ALA A 57 -2.34 -3.81 -16.12
CA ALA A 57 -1.95 -3.24 -17.41
C ALA A 57 -1.57 -4.33 -18.44
N THR A 58 -1.48 -5.59 -18.01
CA THR A 58 -1.17 -6.74 -18.85
C THR A 58 -2.33 -7.71 -18.88
N ASP A 59 -2.63 -8.23 -20.06
CA ASP A 59 -3.59 -9.31 -20.22
C ASP A 59 -2.94 -10.64 -19.78
N GLY A 60 -3.69 -11.45 -19.04
CA GLY A 60 -3.21 -12.74 -18.57
C GLY A 60 -3.09 -13.70 -19.75
N ARG A 61 -1.87 -14.12 -20.10
CA ARG A 61 -1.68 -15.21 -21.07
C ARG A 61 -1.70 -16.54 -20.33
N GLU A 62 -2.55 -17.45 -20.78
CA GLU A 62 -2.45 -18.85 -20.38
C GLU A 62 -1.11 -19.41 -20.90
N THR A 63 -0.21 -19.77 -19.99
CA THR A 63 1.03 -20.46 -20.34
C THR A 63 0.79 -21.96 -20.26
N THR A 64 0.77 -22.64 -21.40
CA THR A 64 0.60 -24.11 -21.49
C THR A 64 1.82 -24.91 -21.03
N GLN A 65 2.84 -24.27 -20.45
CA GLN A 65 4.14 -24.90 -20.22
C GLN A 65 4.89 -24.30 -19.02
N LEU A 66 4.24 -24.25 -17.86
CA LEU A 66 4.95 -24.22 -16.59
C LEU A 66 4.72 -25.55 -15.90
N ASP A 67 5.55 -26.52 -16.26
CA ASP A 67 5.64 -27.80 -15.55
C ASP A 67 6.44 -27.56 -14.26
N LEU A 68 5.79 -27.75 -13.11
CA LEU A 68 6.37 -27.57 -11.78
C LEU A 68 6.50 -28.95 -11.10
N ASP A 69 7.22 -29.87 -11.75
CA ASP A 69 7.78 -31.07 -11.10
C ASP A 69 9.16 -30.77 -10.46
#